data_AF-A0A8T5CYI8-F1
#
_entry.id   AF-A0A8T5CYI8-F1
#
_cell.length_a   1.000
_cell.length_b   1.000
_cell.length_c   1.000
_cell.angle_alpha   90.00
_cell.angle_beta   90.00
_cell.angle_gamma   90.00
#
_symmetry.space_group_name_H-M   'P 1'
#
loop_
_entity.id
_entity.type
_entity.pdbx_description
1 polymer ?
#
loop_
_entity_poly.entity_id
_entity_poly.type
_entity_poly.pdbx_seq_one_letter_code
_entity_poly.pdbx_strand_id
1 'polypeptide(L)'
;MTSHDAILWGAAALTCGLGDYVTTVLGVRTAGVQEGNPLVRRLSGGDPGPGSFAVLKLVSVALFFAAYWALKPAVARLAVPLSLTVLGAVVTARNARIIHRRA
;
A
#
# COMPACT_ATOMS: atom_id res chain seq x y z
N MET A 1 4.22 15.37 -16.01
CA MET A 1 4.80 14.60 -14.89
C MET A 1 6.30 14.71 -15.03
N THR A 2 7.00 15.25 -14.04
CA THR A 2 8.45 15.43 -14.07
C THR A 2 9.17 14.13 -13.68
N SER A 3 10.49 14.06 -13.89
CA SER A 3 11.31 12.91 -13.47
C SER A 3 11.24 12.67 -11.95
N HIS A 4 11.12 13.72 -11.14
CA HIS A 4 10.98 13.61 -9.68
C HIS A 4 9.64 12.96 -9.30
N ASP A 5 8.56 13.34 -9.98
CA ASP A 5 7.24 12.72 -9.77
C ASP A 5 7.31 11.22 -10.05
N ALA A 6 7.97 10.83 -11.15
CA ALA A 6 8.10 9.42 -11.56
C ALA A 6 8.86 8.59 -10.53
N ILE A 7 9.96 9.12 -9.97
CA ILE A 7 10.73 8.46 -8.91
C ILE A 7 9.87 8.25 -7.66
N LEU A 8 9.14 9.28 -7.23
CA LEU A 8 8.27 9.19 -6.07
C LEU A 8 7.11 8.21 -6.28
N TRP A 9 6.51 8.20 -7.48
CA TRP A 9 5.49 7.22 -7.83
C TRP A 9 6.03 5.79 -7.89
N GLY A 10 7.25 5.61 -8.41
CA GLY A 10 7.94 4.31 -8.38
C GLY A 10 8.20 3.83 -6.95
N ALA A 11 8.71 4.70 -6.08
CA ALA A 11 8.92 4.40 -4.67
C ALA A 11 7.61 4.07 -3.94
N ALA A 12 6.53 4.82 -4.21
CA ALA A 12 5.20 4.56 -3.67
C ALA A 12 4.65 3.20 -4.15
N ALA A 13 4.82 2.86 -5.43
CA ALA A 13 4.39 1.60 -5.98
C ALA A 13 5.15 0.42 -5.37
N LEU A 14 6.45 0.55 -5.15
CA LEU A 14 7.28 -0.49 -4.52
C LEU A 14 6.94 -0.70 -3.04
N THR A 15 6.73 0.38 -2.29
CA THR A 15 6.51 0.31 -0.84
C THR A 15 5.03 0.08 -0.50
N CYS A 16 4.15 1.02 -0.86
CA CYS A 16 2.73 0.98 -0.53
C CYS A 16 1.93 0.00 -1.40
N GLY A 17 2.38 -0.23 -2.63
CA GLY A 17 1.82 -1.24 -3.54
C GLY A 17 2.36 -2.62 -3.22
N LEU A 18 3.54 -2.92 -3.76
CA LEU A 18 4.14 -4.26 -3.77
C LEU A 18 4.56 -4.75 -2.38
N GLY A 19 5.29 -3.93 -1.61
CA GLY A 19 5.79 -4.30 -0.28
C GLY A 19 4.67 -4.64 0.70
N ASP A 20 3.68 -3.76 0.81
CA ASP A 20 2.52 -4.01 1.66
C ASP A 20 1.69 -5.21 1.16
N TYR A 21 1.50 -5.34 -0.16
CA TYR A 21 0.83 -6.48 -0.76
C TYR A 21 1.47 -7.82 -0.36
N VAL A 22 2.78 -7.95 -0.63
CA VAL A 22 3.53 -9.19 -0.37
C VAL A 22 3.51 -9.52 1.12
N THR A 23 3.81 -8.53 1.98
CA THR A 23 3.89 -8.77 3.43
C THR A 23 2.53 -9.09 4.04
N THR A 24 1.46 -8.45 3.61
CA THR A 24 0.10 -8.76 4.11
C THR A 24 -0.35 -10.15 3.68
N VAL A 25 -0.21 -10.49 2.40
CA VAL A 25 -0.60 -11.81 1.87
C VAL A 25 0.21 -12.93 2.53
N LEU A 26 1.52 -12.73 2.72
CA LEU A 26 2.35 -13.68 3.46
C LEU A 26 1.89 -13.79 4.92
N GLY A 27 1.71 -12.68 5.63
CA GLY A 27 1.28 -12.68 7.02
C GLY A 27 -0.03 -13.45 7.25
N VAL A 28 -1.03 -13.20 6.40
CA VAL A 28 -2.33 -13.87 6.45
C VAL A 28 -2.23 -15.36 6.14
N ARG A 29 -1.42 -15.76 5.16
CA ARG A 29 -1.40 -17.14 4.67
C ARG A 29 -0.44 -18.06 5.40
N THR A 30 0.71 -17.56 5.85
CA THR A 30 1.78 -18.41 6.40
C THR A 30 2.00 -18.20 7.90
N ALA A 31 1.76 -17.00 8.41
CA ALA A 31 2.06 -16.66 9.81
C ALA A 31 0.83 -16.68 10.74
N GLY A 32 -0.34 -17.04 10.24
CA GLY A 32 -1.60 -17.03 11.01
C GLY A 32 -1.96 -15.63 11.54
N VAL A 33 -1.50 -14.57 10.87
CA VAL A 33 -1.72 -13.18 11.27
C VAL A 33 -2.99 -12.68 10.59
N GLN A 34 -3.95 -12.18 11.37
CA GLN A 34 -5.15 -11.58 10.79
C GLN A 34 -4.88 -10.15 10.33
N GLU A 35 -5.62 -9.72 9.30
CA GLU A 35 -5.56 -8.35 8.82
C GLU A 35 -6.10 -7.39 9.91
N GLY A 36 -5.30 -6.41 10.30
CA GLY A 36 -5.66 -5.50 11.39
C GLY A 36 -6.69 -4.46 10.99
N ASN A 37 -6.79 -4.12 9.69
CA ASN A 37 -7.68 -3.08 9.22
C ASN A 37 -9.11 -3.63 8.98
N PRO A 38 -10.12 -3.17 9.77
CA PRO A 38 -11.48 -3.66 9.64
C PRO A 38 -12.12 -3.30 8.29
N LEU A 39 -11.69 -2.20 7.65
CA LEU A 39 -12.18 -1.83 6.32
C LEU A 39 -11.68 -2.79 5.25
N VAL A 40 -10.39 -3.15 5.30
CA VAL A 40 -9.81 -4.14 4.37
C VAL A 40 -10.54 -5.46 4.52
N ARG A 41 -10.75 -5.91 5.77
CA ARG A 41 -11.47 -7.16 6.01
C ARG A 41 -12.92 -7.13 5.52
N ARG A 42 -13.63 -6.03 5.75
CA ARG A 42 -15.01 -5.86 5.29
C ARG A 42 -15.12 -5.88 3.76
N LEU A 43 -14.19 -5.22 3.08
CA LEU A 43 -14.17 -5.18 1.61
C LEU A 43 -13.72 -6.52 1.00
N SER A 44 -12.89 -7.28 1.72
CA SER A 44 -12.42 -8.60 1.28
C SER A 44 -13.32 -9.76 1.71
N GLY A 45 -14.35 -9.54 2.53
CA GLY A 45 -15.23 -10.60 3.06
C GLY A 45 -14.61 -11.47 4.15
N GLY A 46 -13.57 -10.99 4.84
CA GLY A 46 -12.75 -11.76 5.78
C GLY A 46 -11.30 -11.32 5.71
N ASP A 47 -10.35 -12.19 6.05
CA ASP A 47 -8.94 -11.88 5.81
C ASP A 47 -8.66 -11.80 4.29
N PRO A 48 -7.86 -10.80 3.87
CA PRO A 48 -7.64 -10.52 2.46
C PRO A 48 -6.90 -11.68 1.77
N GLY A 49 -7.51 -12.19 0.69
CA GLY A 49 -6.85 -13.09 -0.24
C GLY A 49 -5.96 -12.32 -1.24
N PRO A 50 -5.04 -12.99 -1.95
CA PRO A 50 -4.16 -12.37 -2.94
C PRO A 50 -4.95 -11.59 -4.00
N GLY A 51 -6.03 -12.18 -4.53
CA GLY A 51 -6.88 -11.53 -5.52
C GLY A 51 -7.60 -10.30 -4.98
N SER A 52 -8.34 -10.44 -3.87
CA SER A 52 -9.12 -9.32 -3.31
C SER A 52 -8.22 -8.19 -2.81
N PHE A 53 -7.04 -8.50 -2.26
CA PHE A 53 -6.08 -7.49 -1.84
C PHE A 53 -5.41 -6.79 -3.03
N ALA A 54 -5.08 -7.51 -4.10
CA ALA A 54 -4.54 -6.92 -5.32
C ALA A 54 -5.52 -5.91 -5.92
N VAL A 55 -6.82 -6.27 -6.00
CA VAL A 55 -7.86 -5.35 -6.48
C VAL A 55 -7.94 -4.11 -5.59
N LEU A 56 -7.98 -4.28 -4.26
CA LEU A 56 -7.99 -3.14 -3.34
C LEU A 56 -6.78 -2.21 -3.51
N LYS A 57 -5.60 -2.78 -3.75
CA LYS A 57 -4.37 -2.01 -4.00
C LYS A 57 -4.42 -1.25 -5.31
N LEU A 58 -4.85 -1.90 -6.39
CA LEU A 58 -5.00 -1.25 -7.69
C LEU A 58 -6.01 -0.09 -7.63
N VAL A 59 -7.17 -0.31 -6.99
CA VAL A 59 -8.18 0.74 -6.77
C VAL A 59 -7.59 1.88 -5.94
N SER A 60 -6.89 1.57 -4.85
CA SER A 60 -6.28 2.60 -3.99
C SER A 60 -5.25 3.44 -4.75
N VAL A 61 -4.34 2.80 -5.48
CA VAL A 61 -3.31 3.48 -6.29
C VAL A 61 -3.97 4.35 -7.36
N ALA A 62 -5.00 3.85 -8.05
CA ALA A 62 -5.74 4.61 -9.04
C ALA A 62 -6.41 5.85 -8.43
N LEU A 63 -7.03 5.73 -7.25
CA LEU A 63 -7.65 6.86 -6.55
C LEU A 63 -6.62 7.92 -6.13
N PHE A 64 -5.48 7.51 -5.57
CA PHE A 64 -4.42 8.47 -5.23
C PHE A 64 -3.80 9.10 -6.47
N PHE A 65 -3.68 8.35 -7.57
CA PHE A 65 -3.20 8.90 -8.84
C PHE A 65 -4.19 9.91 -9.42
N ALA A 66 -5.50 9.65 -9.32
CA ALA A 66 -6.53 10.62 -9.68
C ALA A 66 -6.48 11.87 -8.78
N ALA A 67 -6.35 11.69 -7.47
CA ALA A 67 -6.19 12.80 -6.51
C ALA A 67 -4.95 13.66 -6.83
N TYR A 68 -3.85 13.02 -7.22
CA TYR A 68 -2.66 13.72 -7.70
C TYR A 68 -2.96 14.66 -8.87
N TRP A 69 -3.86 14.32 -9.79
CA TRP A 69 -4.27 15.21 -10.88
C TRP A 69 -5.26 16.30 -10.48
N ALA A 70 -6.04 16.07 -9.43
CA ALA A 70 -7.00 17.05 -8.91
C ALA A 70 -6.33 18.19 -8.11
N LEU A 71 -5.16 17.94 -7.51
CA LEU A 71 -4.50 18.91 -6.62
C LEU A 71 -3.80 20.05 -7.37
N LYS A 72 -4.00 21.28 -6.87
CA LYS A 72 -3.26 22.51 -7.25
C LYS A 72 -2.90 23.28 -5.96
N PRO A 73 -1.71 23.93 -5.88
CA PRO A 73 -0.65 24.06 -6.89
C PRO A 73 0.22 22.80 -7.03
N ALA A 74 1.10 22.78 -8.03
CA ALA A 74 1.90 21.59 -8.39
C ALA A 74 2.73 21.01 -7.22
N VAL A 75 3.23 21.84 -6.31
CA VAL A 75 3.98 21.40 -5.12
C VAL A 75 3.12 20.51 -4.20
N ALA A 76 1.83 20.85 -4.04
CA ALA A 76 0.91 20.06 -3.22
C ALA A 76 0.69 18.65 -3.79
N ARG A 77 0.88 18.46 -5.11
CA ARG A 77 0.71 17.17 -5.77
C ARG A 77 1.79 16.16 -5.33
N LEU A 78 3.02 16.62 -5.09
CA LEU A 78 4.13 15.78 -4.64
C LEU A 78 3.91 15.17 -3.25
N ALA A 79 3.08 15.81 -2.42
CA ALA A 79 2.71 15.28 -1.11
C ALA A 79 2.04 13.91 -1.21
N VAL A 80 1.33 13.62 -2.31
CA VAL A 80 0.62 12.35 -2.50
C VAL A 80 1.60 11.16 -2.62
N PRO A 81 2.45 11.05 -3.66
CA PRO A 81 3.36 9.92 -3.79
C PRO A 81 4.41 9.89 -2.67
N LEU A 82 4.79 11.04 -2.10
CA LEU A 82 5.67 11.08 -0.94
C LEU A 82 5.02 10.42 0.29
N SER A 83 3.78 10.80 0.61
CA SER A 83 3.06 10.23 1.75
C SER A 83 2.81 8.74 1.57
N LEU A 84 2.46 8.31 0.36
CA LEU A 84 2.34 6.89 0.03
C LEU A 84 3.65 6.14 0.23
N THR A 85 4.78 6.71 -0.21
CA THR A 85 6.09 6.11 -0.02
C THR A 85 6.40 5.88 1.46
N VAL A 86 6.23 6.92 2.28
CA VAL A 86 6.51 6.86 3.72
C VAL A 86 5.58 5.87 4.41
N LEU A 87 4.27 5.97 4.17
CA LEU A 87 3.28 5.09 4.77
C LEU A 87 3.52 3.63 4.35
N GLY A 88 3.76 3.39 3.07
CA GLY A 88 4.06 2.08 2.51
C GLY A 88 5.30 1.44 3.13
N ALA A 89 6.37 2.21 3.32
CA ALA A 89 7.59 1.74 3.96
C ALA A 89 7.34 1.34 5.43
N VAL A 90 6.61 2.18 6.18
CA VAL A 90 6.26 1.93 7.59
C VAL A 90 5.41 0.66 7.72
N VAL A 91 4.38 0.51 6.89
CA VAL A 91 3.48 -0.65 6.92
C VAL A 91 4.24 -1.91 6.52
N THR A 92 5.01 -1.88 5.43
CA THR A 92 5.83 -3.02 4.98
C THR A 92 6.80 -3.46 6.06
N ALA A 93 7.52 -2.52 6.68
CA ALA A 93 8.46 -2.82 7.76
C ALA A 93 7.76 -3.36 9.01
N ARG A 94 6.55 -2.87 9.34
CA ARG A 94 5.74 -3.40 10.43
C ARG A 94 5.29 -4.83 10.14
N ASN A 95 4.76 -5.11 8.96
CA ASN A 95 4.30 -6.44 8.57
C ASN A 95 5.47 -7.43 8.54
N ALA A 96 6.60 -7.06 7.94
CA ALA A 96 7.81 -7.88 7.92
C ALA A 96 8.30 -8.23 9.35
N ARG A 97 8.29 -7.27 10.28
CA ARG A 97 8.63 -7.53 11.69
C ARG A 97 7.65 -8.48 12.37
N ILE A 98 6.36 -8.37 12.08
CA ILE A 98 5.34 -9.27 12.65
C ILE A 98 5.55 -10.70 12.11
N ILE A 99 5.79 -10.86 10.81
CA ILE A 99 6.06 -12.15 10.18
C ILE A 99 7.32 -12.78 10.77
N HIS A 100 8.43 -12.03 10.85
CA HIS A 100 9.68 -12.52 11.42
C HIS A 100 9.54 -12.95 12.89
N ARG A 101 8.63 -12.33 13.66
CA ARG A 101 8.40 -12.73 15.06
C ARG A 101 7.54 -13.99 15.21
N ARG A 102 6.88 -14.44 14.14
CA ARG A 102 5.97 -15.60 14.16
C ARG A 102 6.47 -16.79 13.34
N ALA A 103 7.48 -16.59 12.48
CA ALA A 103 8.23 -17.65 11.82
C ALA A 103 9.27 -18.25 12.79
#